data_AF-A0A1N7B9A6-F1
#
_entry.id   AF-A0A1N7B9A6-F1
#
_cell.length_a   1.000
_cell.length_b   1.000
_cell.length_c   1.000
_cell.angle_alpha   90.00
_cell.angle_beta   90.00
_cell.angle_gamma   90.00
#
_symmetry.space_group_name_H-M   'P 1'
#
loop_
_entity.id
_entity.type
_entity.pdbx_description
1 polymer ?
#
loop_
_entity_poly.entity_id
_entity_poly.type
_entity_poly.pdbx_seq_one_letter_code
_entity_poly.pdbx_strand_id
1 'polypeptide(L)'
;MRHVVSRHSGALKAVAVIGLVAALQVAGADQALAQASGGGGGAFAPLQTAVQMIVDFITGPFGRLMAIIAVIGLGFLAFAGRLSWFTAGAVVIGIGLVFGAPAIVDQMISSVGGG
;
A
#
# COMPACT_ATOMS: atom_id res chain seq x y z
N MET A 1 -32.68 -60.35 -20.67
CA MET A 1 -33.15 -59.30 -19.74
C MET A 1 -31.95 -58.62 -19.12
N ARG A 2 -31.93 -57.27 -19.05
CA ARG A 2 -30.94 -56.33 -18.46
C ARG A 2 -29.95 -55.67 -19.43
N HIS A 3 -30.40 -54.61 -20.12
CA HIS A 3 -29.52 -53.58 -20.69
C HIS A 3 -30.30 -52.26 -20.90
N VAL A 4 -30.56 -51.48 -19.83
CA VAL A 4 -31.02 -50.06 -19.97
C VAL A 4 -30.57 -49.12 -18.83
N VAL A 5 -30.02 -49.61 -17.71
CA VAL A 5 -29.68 -48.77 -16.52
C VAL A 5 -28.27 -48.14 -16.62
N SER A 6 -28.00 -47.35 -17.65
CA SER A 6 -26.69 -46.64 -17.76
C SER A 6 -26.80 -45.21 -18.28
N ARG A 7 -27.84 -44.88 -19.07
CA ARG A 7 -27.94 -43.56 -19.72
C ARG A 7 -28.44 -42.43 -18.80
N HIS A 8 -29.17 -42.76 -17.72
CA HIS A 8 -29.82 -41.76 -16.87
C HIS A 8 -28.90 -41.14 -15.79
N SER A 9 -27.86 -41.87 -15.35
CA SER A 9 -26.98 -41.38 -14.27
C SER A 9 -25.97 -40.34 -14.73
N GLY A 10 -25.60 -40.31 -16.02
CA GLY A 10 -24.65 -39.33 -16.56
C GLY A 10 -25.23 -37.92 -16.63
N ALA A 11 -26.47 -37.80 -17.11
CA ALA A 11 -27.17 -36.52 -17.18
C ALA A 11 -27.46 -35.94 -15.79
N LEU A 12 -27.85 -36.80 -14.83
CA LEU A 12 -28.12 -36.37 -13.45
C LEU A 12 -26.84 -35.85 -12.75
N LYS A 13 -25.70 -36.51 -12.97
CA LYS A 13 -24.40 -36.07 -12.44
C LYS A 13 -23.94 -34.77 -13.10
N ALA A 14 -24.13 -34.61 -14.40
CA ALA A 14 -23.76 -33.38 -15.11
C ALA A 14 -24.58 -32.17 -14.61
N VAL A 15 -25.88 -32.34 -14.41
CA VAL A 15 -26.75 -31.29 -13.85
C VAL A 15 -26.34 -30.94 -12.41
N ALA A 16 -26.01 -31.94 -11.58
CA ALA A 16 -25.53 -31.70 -10.22
C ALA A 16 -24.19 -30.93 -10.20
N VAL A 17 -23.26 -31.25 -11.10
CA VAL A 17 -21.97 -30.54 -11.20
C VAL A 17 -22.16 -29.11 -11.69
N ILE A 18 -23.00 -28.89 -12.71
CA ILE A 18 -23.29 -27.53 -13.22
C ILE A 18 -23.99 -26.69 -12.15
N GLY A 19 -24.94 -27.27 -11.41
CA GLY A 19 -25.61 -26.62 -10.29
C GLY A 19 -24.65 -26.25 -9.15
N LEU A 20 -23.72 -27.16 -8.81
CA LEU A 20 -22.68 -26.90 -7.81
C LEU A 20 -21.74 -25.77 -8.26
N VAL A 21 -21.28 -25.80 -9.51
CA VAL A 21 -20.43 -24.74 -10.07
C VAL A 21 -21.17 -23.41 -10.09
N ALA A 22 -22.43 -23.37 -10.53
CA ALA A 22 -23.23 -22.15 -10.52
C ALA A 22 -23.43 -21.59 -9.10
N ALA A 23 -23.67 -22.46 -8.11
CA ALA A 23 -23.79 -22.05 -6.71
C ALA A 23 -22.47 -21.49 -6.15
N LEU A 24 -21.33 -22.07 -6.54
CA LEU A 24 -20.00 -21.56 -6.18
C LEU A 24 -19.72 -20.18 -6.80
N GLN A 25 -20.14 -19.95 -8.05
CA GLN A 25 -19.98 -18.66 -8.71
C GLN A 25 -20.88 -17.57 -8.10
N VAL A 26 -22.09 -17.92 -7.64
CA VAL A 26 -22.99 -16.98 -6.94
C VAL A 26 -22.46 -16.63 -5.56
N ALA A 27 -21.94 -17.60 -4.79
CA ALA A 27 -21.32 -17.34 -3.49
C ALA A 27 -20.01 -16.51 -3.59
N GLY A 28 -19.29 -16.61 -4.72
CA GLY A 28 -18.12 -15.80 -5.02
C GLY A 28 -18.44 -14.39 -5.56
N ALA A 29 -19.68 -14.14 -6.01
CA ALA A 29 -20.06 -12.83 -6.56
C ALA A 29 -20.08 -11.75 -5.47
N ASP A 30 -20.50 -12.10 -4.26
CA ASP A 30 -20.42 -11.21 -3.08
C ASP A 30 -18.97 -10.92 -2.69
N GLN A 31 -18.06 -11.89 -2.82
CA GLN A 31 -16.62 -11.69 -2.61
C GLN A 31 -15.98 -10.82 -3.70
N ALA A 32 -16.35 -10.98 -4.97
CA ALA A 32 -15.86 -10.15 -6.06
C ALA A 32 -16.38 -8.70 -5.96
N LEU A 33 -17.64 -8.52 -5.53
CA LEU A 33 -18.22 -7.20 -5.24
C LEU A 33 -17.59 -6.58 -3.99
N ALA A 34 -17.30 -7.38 -2.95
CA ALA A 34 -16.51 -6.97 -1.79
C ALA A 34 -15.01 -6.80 -2.08
N GLN A 35 -14.45 -7.30 -3.19
CA GLN A 35 -13.10 -6.94 -3.62
C GLN A 35 -13.11 -5.63 -4.42
N ALA A 36 -14.22 -5.34 -5.11
CA ALA A 36 -14.47 -4.03 -5.71
C ALA A 36 -14.83 -2.95 -4.66
N SER A 37 -15.29 -3.34 -3.45
CA SER A 37 -15.77 -2.42 -2.41
C SER A 37 -15.14 -2.57 -1.02
N GLY A 38 -14.32 -3.59 -0.77
CA GLY A 38 -13.86 -4.02 0.56
C GLY A 38 -12.33 -4.10 0.69
N GLY A 39 -11.63 -3.20 0.00
CA GLY A 39 -10.24 -2.86 0.26
C GLY A 39 -10.11 -1.38 0.63
N GLY A 40 -10.61 -0.97 1.80
CA GLY A 40 -10.19 0.25 2.52
C GLY A 40 -10.36 1.62 1.85
N GLY A 41 -10.89 1.73 0.63
CA GLY A 41 -11.14 3.02 -0.02
C GLY A 41 -12.04 2.84 -1.22
N GLY A 42 -13.09 3.66 -1.34
CA GLY A 42 -13.94 3.73 -2.54
C GLY A 42 -13.17 4.23 -3.77
N ALA A 43 -13.79 5.04 -4.62
CA ALA A 43 -13.15 5.64 -5.81
C ALA A 43 -11.79 6.35 -5.58
N PHE A 44 -11.40 6.58 -4.31
CA PHE A 44 -10.13 7.18 -3.88
C PHE A 44 -9.02 6.18 -3.54
N ALA A 45 -9.27 4.86 -3.55
CA ALA A 45 -8.22 3.86 -3.31
C ALA A 45 -6.99 4.04 -4.26
N PRO A 46 -7.17 4.26 -5.58
CA PRO A 46 -6.03 4.53 -6.46
C PRO A 46 -5.28 5.82 -6.12
N LEU A 47 -5.99 6.84 -5.65
CA LEU A 47 -5.39 8.11 -5.24
C LEU A 47 -4.55 7.95 -3.97
N GLN A 48 -5.05 7.20 -2.98
CA GLN A 48 -4.30 6.89 -1.76
C GLN A 48 -3.03 6.11 -2.08
N THR A 49 -3.11 5.10 -2.94
CA THR A 49 -1.93 4.35 -3.40
C THR A 49 -0.94 5.25 -4.15
N ALA A 50 -1.42 6.15 -5.00
CA ALA A 50 -0.54 7.09 -5.71
C ALA A 50 0.22 8.03 -4.76
N VAL A 51 -0.45 8.55 -3.72
CA VAL A 51 0.19 9.41 -2.72
C VAL A 51 1.17 8.62 -1.84
N GLN A 52 0.83 7.39 -1.45
CA GLN A 52 1.75 6.51 -0.70
C GLN A 52 3.03 6.23 -1.50
N MET A 53 2.90 5.94 -2.80
CA MET A 53 4.05 5.75 -3.69
C MET A 53 4.98 6.98 -3.72
N ILE A 54 4.42 8.19 -3.68
CA ILE A 54 5.21 9.43 -3.63
C ILE A 54 5.94 9.56 -2.29
N VAL A 55 5.24 9.29 -1.18
CA VAL A 55 5.84 9.34 0.16
C VAL A 55 6.97 8.31 0.27
N ASP A 56 6.74 7.07 -0.15
CA ASP A 56 7.74 5.99 -0.13
C ASP A 56 8.94 6.29 -1.02
N PHE A 57 8.74 6.97 -2.15
CA PHE A 57 9.84 7.41 -2.99
C PHE A 57 10.70 8.48 -2.30
N ILE A 58 10.07 9.44 -1.61
CA ILE A 58 10.76 10.54 -0.91
C ILE A 58 11.44 10.05 0.37
N THR A 59 10.80 9.20 1.17
CA THR A 59 11.38 8.70 2.44
C THR A 59 12.23 7.45 2.26
N GLY A 60 12.14 6.81 1.09
CA GLY A 60 12.88 5.61 0.73
C GLY A 60 14.33 5.83 0.31
N PRO A 61 14.94 4.85 -0.37
CA PRO A 61 16.36 4.87 -0.75
C PRO A 61 16.74 6.08 -1.62
N PHE A 62 15.85 6.52 -2.51
CA PHE A 62 16.11 7.65 -3.38
C PHE A 62 16.28 8.96 -2.61
N GLY A 63 15.31 9.33 -1.76
CA GLY A 63 15.43 10.55 -0.96
C GLY A 63 16.61 10.51 0.02
N ARG A 64 16.97 9.32 0.54
CA ARG A 64 18.19 9.15 1.34
C ARG A 64 19.44 9.54 0.57
N LEU A 65 19.57 9.13 -0.70
CA LEU A 65 20.70 9.53 -1.56
C LEU A 65 20.73 11.05 -1.74
N MET A 66 19.58 11.68 -1.96
CA MET A 66 19.48 13.14 -2.08
C MET A 66 19.90 13.86 -0.79
N ALA A 67 19.50 13.35 0.38
CA ALA A 67 19.91 13.89 1.68
C ALA A 67 21.42 13.77 1.89
N ILE A 68 22.02 12.64 1.49
CA ILE A 68 23.48 12.45 1.55
C ILE A 68 24.20 13.50 0.69
N ILE A 69 23.72 13.77 -0.52
CA ILE A 69 24.29 14.81 -1.40
C ILE A 69 24.21 16.20 -0.74
N ALA A 70 23.09 16.53 -0.10
CA ALA A 70 22.95 17.80 0.63
C ALA A 70 23.95 17.93 1.78
N VAL A 71 24.17 16.85 2.53
CA VAL A 71 25.16 16.81 3.63
C VAL A 71 26.59 16.92 3.10
N ILE A 72 26.90 16.28 1.97
CA ILE A 72 28.21 16.43 1.30
C ILE A 72 28.46 17.90 0.91
N GLY A 73 27.46 18.57 0.34
CA GLY A 73 27.53 20.01 0.04
C GLY A 73 27.79 20.87 1.27
N LEU A 74 27.15 20.55 2.40
CA LEU A 74 27.39 21.20 3.69
C LEU A 74 28.85 20.99 4.16
N GLY A 75 29.41 19.80 3.96
CA GLY A 75 30.80 19.48 4.26
C GLY A 75 31.79 20.37 3.50
N PHE A 76 31.56 20.60 2.20
CA PHE A 76 32.35 21.56 1.43
C PHE A 76 32.18 23.00 1.93
N LEU A 77 30.98 23.37 2.37
CA LEU A 77 30.73 24.68 2.97
C LEU A 77 31.49 24.87 4.29
N ALA A 78 31.65 23.80 5.07
CA ALA A 78 32.44 23.76 6.28
C ALA A 78 33.92 24.04 6.02
N PHE A 79 34.50 23.37 5.02
CA PHE A 79 35.89 23.58 4.64
C PHE A 79 36.16 24.98 4.09
N ALA A 80 35.19 25.61 3.45
CA ALA A 80 35.29 27.01 2.99
C ALA A 80 35.22 28.03 4.15
N GLY A 81 35.16 27.60 5.41
CA GLY A 81 35.13 28.47 6.60
C GLY A 81 33.85 29.30 6.74
N ARG A 82 32.86 29.05 5.89
CA ARG A 82 31.62 29.84 5.76
C ARG A 82 30.38 29.12 6.29
N LEU A 83 30.59 28.03 7.03
CA LEU A 83 29.48 27.28 7.62
C LEU A 83 29.01 27.96 8.91
N SER A 84 27.78 28.48 8.87
CA SER A 84 27.08 28.90 10.08
C SER A 84 26.51 27.69 10.80
N TRP A 85 26.62 27.70 12.13
CA TRP A 85 25.95 26.75 13.02
C TRP A 85 24.44 26.68 12.76
N PHE A 86 23.83 27.82 12.43
CA PHE A 86 22.41 27.90 12.09
C PHE A 86 22.09 27.14 10.81
N THR A 87 22.94 27.26 9.78
CA THR A 87 22.76 26.55 8.50
C THR A 87 22.97 25.04 8.66
N ALA A 88 23.97 24.63 9.45
CA ALA A 88 24.21 23.23 9.75
C ALA A 88 23.03 22.60 10.51
N GLY A 89 22.56 23.28 11.56
CA GLY A 89 21.41 22.85 12.35
C GLY A 89 20.13 22.76 11.52
N ALA A 90 19.85 23.77 10.68
CA ALA A 90 18.68 23.78 9.82
C ALA A 90 18.64 22.60 8.84
N VAL A 91 19.78 22.21 8.26
CA VAL A 91 19.86 21.06 7.34
C VAL A 91 19.65 19.74 8.08
N VAL A 92 20.28 19.55 9.23
CA VAL A 92 20.13 18.33 10.05
C VAL A 92 18.68 18.17 10.52
N ILE A 93 18.07 19.24 11.01
CA ILE A 93 16.67 19.24 11.43
C ILE A 93 15.76 18.97 10.23
N GLY A 94 15.98 19.63 9.09
CA GLY A 94 15.19 19.41 7.88
C GLY A 94 15.21 17.96 7.41
N ILE A 95 16.38 17.33 7.38
CA ILE A 95 16.53 15.90 7.06
C ILE A 95 15.78 15.04 8.08
N GLY A 96 15.96 15.31 9.38
CA GLY A 96 15.28 14.58 10.45
C GLY A 96 13.75 14.67 10.34
N LEU A 97 13.22 15.83 9.98
CA LEU A 97 11.78 16.03 9.77
C LEU A 97 11.27 15.29 8.53
N VAL A 98 12.00 15.30 7.41
CA VAL A 98 11.56 14.61 6.18
C VAL A 98 11.47 13.09 6.39
N PHE A 99 12.48 12.48 7.00
CA PHE A 99 12.48 11.03 7.23
C PHE A 99 11.69 10.60 8.48
N GLY A 100 11.53 11.51 9.45
CA GLY A 100 10.74 11.26 10.66
C GLY A 100 9.25 11.55 10.52
N ALA A 101 8.82 12.25 9.45
CA ALA A 101 7.45 12.67 9.24
C ALA A 101 6.39 11.55 9.38
N PRO A 102 6.57 10.34 8.83
CA PRO A 102 5.59 9.27 8.98
C PRO A 102 5.33 8.93 10.45
N ALA A 103 6.40 8.69 11.22
CA ALA A 103 6.28 8.35 12.63
C ALA A 103 5.66 9.49 13.47
N ILE A 104 5.99 10.75 13.17
CA ILE A 104 5.40 11.90 13.87
C ILE A 104 3.90 11.96 13.61
N VAL A 105 3.47 11.84 12.36
CA VAL A 105 2.06 11.91 11.97
C VAL A 105 1.30 10.71 12.53
N ASP A 106 1.86 9.52 12.49
CA ASP A 106 1.25 8.30 13.04
C ASP A 106 1.00 8.41 14.54
N GLN A 107 1.95 8.98 15.30
CA GLN A 107 1.79 9.21 16.73
C GLN A 107 0.72 10.28 17.04
N MET A 108 0.61 11.33 16.22
CA MET A 108 -0.45 12.32 16.34
C MET A 108 -1.83 11.71 16.06
N ILE A 109 -1.94 10.84 15.06
CA ILE A 109 -3.19 10.12 14.77
C ILE A 109 -3.53 9.19 15.93
N SER A 110 -2.55 8.46 16.47
CA SER A 110 -2.76 7.57 17.62
C SER A 110 -3.21 8.31 18.87
N SER A 111 -2.75 9.54 19.10
CA SER A 111 -3.13 10.33 20.29
C SER A 111 -4.49 11.01 20.14
N VAL A 112 -4.91 11.33 18.92
CA VAL A 112 -6.21 11.97 18.64
C VAL A 112 -7.33 10.93 18.42
N GLY A 113 -7.02 9.78 17.83
CA GLY A 113 -7.98 8.68 17.62
C GLY A 113 -8.20 7.78 18.84
N GLY A 114 -7.46 8.00 19.92
CA GLY A 114 -7.54 7.23 21.18
C GLY A 114 -8.10 8.06 22.33
N GLY A 115 -9.42 8.17 22.37
CA GLY A 115 -10.22 8.68 23.48
C GLY A 115 -11.63 8.09 23.42
#